data_AF-A0A9D6LVN0-F1
#
_entry.id   AF-A0A9D6LVN0-F1
#
_cell.length_a   1.000
_cell.length_b   1.000
_cell.length_c   1.000
_cell.angle_alpha   90.00
_cell.angle_beta   90.00
_cell.angle_gamma   90.00
#
_symmetry.space_group_name_H-M   'P 1'
#
loop_
_entity.id
_entity.type
_entity.pdbx_description
1 polymer ?
#
loop_
_entity_poly.entity_id
_entity_poly.type
_entity_poly.pdbx_seq_one_letter_code
_entity_poly.pdbx_strand_id
1 'polypeptide(L)'
;VWTDEDYSFAESKPERLLLAALDYSLERLVVFVAAHPPRSIFRTIAGRLGKKIIYIPIGQLSPVALKKIRVFHVLDGHDRREIAREYVW
;
A
#
# COMPACT_ATOMS: atom_id res chain seq x y z
N VAL A 1 3.91 -10.72 -3.72
CA VAL A 1 3.74 -9.92 -2.47
C VAL A 1 3.78 -10.76 -1.19
N TRP A 2 2.78 -11.58 -0.86
CA TRP A 2 2.71 -12.21 0.48
C TRP A 2 3.80 -13.24 0.76
N THR A 3 4.23 -13.96 -0.27
CA THR A 3 5.28 -14.99 -0.23
C THR A 3 6.60 -14.52 -0.84
N ASP A 4 6.71 -13.22 -1.10
CA ASP A 4 7.86 -12.64 -1.79
C ASP A 4 9.02 -12.46 -0.80
N GLU A 5 10.16 -13.10 -1.09
CA GLU A 5 11.34 -13.10 -0.22
C GLU A 5 12.02 -11.72 -0.17
N ASP A 6 11.88 -10.91 -1.22
CA ASP A 6 12.42 -9.54 -1.28
C ASP A 6 11.78 -8.63 -0.22
N TYR A 7 10.59 -9.00 0.27
CA TYR A 7 9.87 -8.28 1.33
C TYR A 7 9.99 -8.95 2.71
N SER A 8 10.92 -9.89 2.89
CA SER A 8 11.10 -10.63 4.15
C SER A 8 11.55 -9.76 5.33
N PHE A 9 12.19 -8.61 5.07
CA PHE A 9 12.62 -7.68 6.12
C PHE A 9 11.46 -6.84 6.72
N ALA A 10 10.29 -6.86 6.09
CA ALA A 10 9.11 -6.21 6.64
C ALA A 10 8.62 -6.96 7.88
N GLU A 11 8.41 -6.25 8.98
CA GLU A 11 8.04 -6.85 10.26
C GLU A 11 6.53 -7.02 10.42
N SER A 12 5.74 -6.41 9.53
CA SER A 12 4.29 -6.43 9.60
C SER A 12 3.64 -6.44 8.21
N LYS A 13 2.37 -6.86 8.16
CA LYS A 13 1.58 -6.83 6.90
C LYS A 13 1.52 -5.44 6.27
N PRO A 14 1.27 -4.32 7.01
CA PRO A 14 1.30 -2.98 6.43
C PRO A 14 2.65 -2.60 5.83
N GLU A 15 3.75 -3.01 6.45
CA GLU A 15 5.09 -2.76 5.92
C GLU A 15 5.37 -3.50 4.62
N ARG A 16 4.98 -4.79 4.56
CA ARG A 16 5.11 -5.59 3.33
C ARG A 16 4.28 -4.98 2.19
N LEU A 17 3.06 -4.51 2.49
CA LEU A 17 2.23 -3.81 1.51
C LEU A 17 2.84 -2.47 1.08
N LEU A 18 3.48 -1.73 1.98
CA LEU A 18 4.16 -0.49 1.65
C LEU A 18 5.35 -0.74 0.70
N LEU A 19 6.11 -1.82 0.87
CA LEU A 19 7.19 -2.18 -0.05
C LEU A 19 6.66 -2.53 -1.42
N ALA A 20 5.66 -3.42 -1.48
CA ALA A 20 5.01 -3.75 -2.73
C ALA A 20 4.47 -2.49 -3.43
N ALA A 21 3.88 -1.56 -2.68
CA ALA A 21 3.41 -0.30 -3.25
C ALA A 21 4.56 0.58 -3.78
N LEU A 22 5.72 0.64 -3.12
CA LEU A 22 6.88 1.39 -3.61
C LEU A 22 7.49 0.77 -4.87
N ASP A 23 7.49 -0.55 -4.94
CA ASP A 23 8.10 -1.35 -6.00
C ASP A 23 7.22 -1.38 -7.27
N TYR A 24 5.93 -1.68 -7.12
CA TYR A 24 5.00 -1.82 -8.25
C TYR A 24 4.33 -0.51 -8.69
N SER A 25 4.35 0.55 -7.88
CA SER A 25 3.67 1.79 -8.26
C SER A 25 4.37 2.47 -9.45
N LEU A 26 3.61 2.76 -10.50
CA LEU A 26 4.08 3.62 -11.59
C LEU A 26 4.22 5.08 -11.14
N GLU A 27 3.43 5.50 -10.16
CA GLU A 27 3.39 6.87 -9.67
C GLU A 27 4.52 7.17 -8.69
N ARG A 28 4.98 8.42 -8.67
CA ARG A 28 6.04 8.88 -7.74
C ARG A 28 5.55 8.99 -6.29
N LEU A 29 4.27 9.26 -6.08
CA LEU A 29 3.69 9.44 -4.77
C LEU A 29 2.97 8.16 -4.34
N VAL A 30 3.35 7.63 -3.17
CA VAL A 30 2.70 6.47 -2.56
C VAL A 30 2.06 6.91 -1.25
N VAL A 31 0.74 6.84 -1.18
CA VAL A 31 -0.01 7.21 0.02
C VAL A 31 -0.04 6.02 0.99
N PHE A 32 0.39 6.26 2.22
CA PHE A 32 0.33 5.28 3.30
C PHE A 32 -0.67 5.76 4.36
N VAL A 33 -1.83 5.11 4.39
CA VAL A 33 -2.89 5.39 5.37
C VAL A 33 -2.82 4.35 6.49
N ALA A 34 -2.45 4.78 7.70
CA ALA A 34 -2.29 3.87 8.84
C ALA A 34 -2.48 4.60 10.18
N ALA A 35 -2.59 3.85 11.28
CA ALA A 35 -2.65 4.42 12.62
C ALA A 35 -1.32 5.05 13.07
N HIS A 36 -0.20 4.53 12.57
CA HIS A 36 1.15 4.97 12.92
C HIS A 36 1.95 5.22 11.64
N PRO A 37 2.92 6.16 11.67
CA PRO A 37 3.81 6.38 10.53
C PRO A 37 4.68 5.13 10.25
N PRO A 38 5.17 4.95 9.01
CA PRO A 38 6.08 3.85 8.72
C PRO A 38 7.44 4.08 9.37
N ARG A 39 8.20 3.01 9.62
CA ARG A 39 9.58 3.11 10.12
C ARG A 39 10.42 3.99 9.19
N SER A 40 11.45 4.64 9.74
CA SER A 40 12.31 5.57 8.99
C SER A 40 13.00 4.93 7.78
N ILE A 41 13.30 3.62 7.84
CA ILE A 41 13.93 2.88 6.74
C ILE A 41 13.14 2.97 5.42
N PHE A 42 11.80 3.00 5.49
CA PHE A 42 10.94 3.09 4.30
C PHE A 42 11.11 4.42 3.56
N ARG A 43 11.45 5.51 4.26
CA ARG A 43 11.75 6.80 3.60
C ARG A 43 13.02 6.72 2.77
N THR A 44 14.04 6.01 3.27
CA THR A 44 15.29 5.78 2.55
C THR A 44 15.05 4.92 1.32
N ILE A 45 14.28 3.84 1.46
CA ILE A 45 13.92 2.95 0.34
C ILE A 45 13.15 3.71 -0.72
N ALA A 46 12.11 4.46 -0.32
CA ALA A 46 11.34 5.29 -1.25
C ALA A 46 12.23 6.27 -2.02
N GLY A 47 13.16 6.95 -1.32
CA GLY A 47 14.11 7.85 -1.95
C GLY A 47 15.01 7.17 -3.00
N ARG A 48 15.50 5.96 -2.70
CA ARG A 48 16.30 5.16 -3.66
C ARG A 48 15.51 4.75 -4.90
N LEU A 49 14.21 4.51 -4.74
CA LEU A 49 13.29 4.16 -5.84
C LEU A 49 12.73 5.39 -6.57
N GLY A 50 13.15 6.61 -6.21
CA GLY A 50 12.62 7.85 -6.79
C GLY A 50 11.15 8.12 -6.41
N LYS A 51 10.69 7.55 -5.30
CA LYS A 51 9.33 7.65 -4.76
C LYS A 51 9.28 8.51 -3.49
N LYS A 52 8.09 9.00 -3.16
CA LYS A 52 7.82 9.72 -1.91
C LYS A 52 6.61 9.12 -1.22
N ILE A 53 6.80 8.77 0.06
CA ILE A 53 5.71 8.30 0.91
C ILE A 53 4.95 9.51 1.47
N ILE A 54 3.64 9.52 1.29
CA ILE A 54 2.72 10.47 1.91
C ILE A 54 1.96 9.75 3.02
N TYR A 55 2.35 9.99 4.26
CA TYR A 55 1.68 9.39 5.42
C TYR A 55 0.43 10.20 5.78
N ILE A 56 -0.70 9.52 5.93
CA ILE A 56 -1.96 10.07 6.42
C ILE A 56 -2.42 9.22 7.61
N PRO A 57 -2.51 9.79 8.83
CA PRO A 57 -3.12 9.11 9.96
C PRO A 57 -4.56 8.69 9.63
N ILE A 58 -4.91 7.43 9.85
CA ILE A 58 -6.22 6.89 9.46
C ILE A 58 -7.40 7.66 10.09
N GLY A 59 -7.20 8.21 11.30
CA GLY A 59 -8.20 9.01 12.00
C GLY A 59 -8.49 10.38 11.38
N GLN A 60 -7.69 10.84 10.41
CA GLN A 60 -7.98 12.07 9.65
C GLN A 60 -9.00 11.84 8.53
N LEU A 61 -9.28 10.58 8.17
CA LEU A 61 -10.26 10.24 7.15
C LEU A 61 -11.64 10.05 7.77
N SER A 62 -12.67 10.59 7.12
CA SER A 62 -14.04 10.36 7.55
C SER A 62 -14.43 8.89 7.41
N PRO A 63 -15.37 8.38 8.22
CA PRO A 63 -15.89 7.03 8.07
C PRO A 63 -16.41 6.72 6.64
N VAL A 64 -16.96 7.73 5.97
CA VAL A 64 -17.43 7.62 4.57
C VAL A 64 -16.26 7.43 3.61
N ALA A 65 -15.18 8.22 3.76
CA ALA A 65 -13.97 8.07 2.95
C ALA A 65 -13.31 6.71 3.17
N LEU A 66 -13.21 6.26 4.43
CA LEU A 66 -12.69 4.94 4.77
C LEU A 66 -13.52 3.82 4.15
N LYS A 67 -14.86 3.91 4.20
CA LYS A 67 -15.75 2.94 3.56
C LYS A 67 -15.51 2.90 2.05
N LYS A 68 -15.32 4.05 1.39
CA LYS A 68 -15.07 4.12 -0.04
C LYS A 68 -13.73 3.48 -0.42
N ILE A 69 -12.65 3.77 0.32
CA ILE A 69 -11.31 3.19 0.07
C ILE A 69 -11.32 1.66 0.22
N ARG A 70 -12.15 1.13 1.13
CA ARG A 70 -12.26 -0.31 1.38
C ARG A 70 -12.93 -1.11 0.28
N VAL A 71 -13.71 -0.48 -0.60
CA VAL A 71 -14.52 -1.18 -1.62
C VAL A 71 -14.16 -0.76 -3.04
N PHE A 72 -13.52 0.41 -3.19
CA PHE A 72 -13.14 0.92 -4.50
C PHE A 72 -11.73 0.45 -4.85
N HIS A 73 -11.65 -0.58 -5.69
CA HIS A 73 -10.41 -1.14 -6.19
C HIS A 73 -10.38 -1.07 -7.73
N VAL A 74 -9.35 -0.42 -8.28
CA VAL A 74 -9.07 -0.43 -9.72
C VAL A 74 -8.18 -1.64 -10.00
N LEU A 75 -8.62 -2.49 -10.93
CA LEU A 75 -7.91 -3.72 -11.31
C LEU A 75 -7.23 -3.52 -12.67
N ASP A 76 -6.15 -4.26 -12.90
CA ASP A 76 -5.35 -4.24 -14.13
C ASP A 76 -6.04 -4.93 -15.34
N GLY A 77 -7.35 -5.18 -15.26
CA GLY A 77 -8.10 -5.86 -16.32
C GLY A 77 -9.43 -6.43 -15.86
N HIS A 78 -10.26 -6.81 -16.84
CA HIS A 78 -11.53 -7.49 -16.60
C HIS A 78 -11.33 -8.90 -16.03
N ASP A 79 -10.33 -9.62 -16.53
CA ASP A 79 -9.95 -10.97 -16.13
C ASP A 79 -9.62 -11.07 -14.62
N ARG A 80 -9.04 -10.01 -14.05
CA ARG A 80 -8.70 -9.95 -12.62
C ARG A 80 -9.91 -9.98 -11.70
N ARG A 81 -11.12 -9.67 -12.19
CA ARG A 81 -12.34 -9.67 -11.38
C ARG A 81 -12.69 -11.04 -10.81
N GLU A 82 -12.36 -12.11 -11.52
CA GLU A 82 -12.69 -13.48 -11.11
C GLU A 82 -12.02 -13.87 -9.80
N ILE A 83 -10.77 -13.42 -9.62
CA ILE A 83 -9.95 -13.73 -8.43
C ILE A 83 -9.91 -12.60 -7.41
N ALA A 84 -10.30 -11.37 -7.78
CA ALA A 84 -10.14 -10.18 -6.93
C ALA A 84 -10.75 -10.36 -5.53
N ARG A 85 -11.90 -11.04 -5.44
CA ARG A 85 -12.62 -11.31 -4.17
C ARG A 85 -11.80 -12.10 -3.13
N GLU A 86 -10.75 -12.79 -3.56
CA GLU A 86 -9.86 -13.56 -2.66
C GLU A 86 -8.83 -12.65 -1.98
N TYR A 87 -8.62 -11.44 -2.51
CA TYR A 87 -7.55 -10.52 -2.09
C TYR A 87 -8.08 -9.16 -1.61
N VAL A 88 -9.17 -8.68 -2.20
CA VAL A 88 -9.81 -7.39 -1.91
C VAL A 88 -11.33 -7.58 -1.79
N TRP A 89 -11.98 -6.76 -0.95
CA TRP A 89 -13.38 -6.95 -0.54
C TRP A 89 -14.34 -5.95 -1.21
#